data_AF-A0A517NUG7-F1
#
_entry.id   AF-A0A517NUG7-F1
#
_cell.length_a   1.000
_cell.length_b   1.000
_cell.length_c   1.000
_cell.angle_alpha   90.00
_cell.angle_beta   90.00
_cell.angle_gamma   90.00
#
_symmetry.space_group_name_H-M   'P 1'
#
loop_
_entity.id
_entity.type
_entity.pdbx_description
1 polymer ?
#
loop_
_entity_poly.entity_id
_entity_poly.type
_entity_poly.pdbx_seq_one_letter_code
_entity_poly.pdbx_strand_id
1 'polypeptide(L)'
;MKPADIADSYREVSLRNLGHYLSEVRTVSPKLSSAILDRLNSDTLVKMVKSESSLGELFAAIAKIHGVEGRSKRKLGKTTITLLREAENRFPVIASQKRCRFEEISNGLRAANRIDRSVAKRLFRPLTFSRLEAKLRSEQIEKVLVALSSLSKIDRDISFDLLDRIIDERFIAKAKSLAPDRLASAINSVAQVSSDHAHKIVEAIDPEPFRKSFIAMDTGRKQIGGVLPGSSLTPAWQLRACFS
;
A
#
# COMPACT_ATOMS: atom_id res chain seq x y z
N MET A 1 12.47 12.30 -36.09
CA MET A 1 12.13 10.86 -36.01
C MET A 1 10.62 10.72 -35.96
N LYS A 2 10.01 9.82 -36.73
CA LYS A 2 8.55 9.69 -36.74
C LYS A 2 8.09 8.89 -35.50
N PRO A 3 6.88 9.13 -34.95
CA PRO A 3 6.37 8.36 -33.81
C PRO A 3 6.33 6.84 -34.05
N ALA A 4 6.15 6.41 -35.31
CA ALA A 4 6.17 5.01 -35.71
C ALA A 4 7.56 4.36 -35.48
N ASP A 5 8.63 5.02 -35.93
CA ASP A 5 10.01 4.54 -35.78
C ASP A 5 10.38 4.38 -34.29
N ILE A 6 9.86 5.27 -33.43
CA ILE A 6 10.03 5.18 -31.97
C ILE A 6 9.21 4.04 -31.39
N ALA A 7 7.94 3.89 -31.77
CA ALA A 7 7.11 2.81 -31.25
C ALA A 7 7.68 1.43 -31.59
N ASP A 8 8.28 1.29 -32.78
CA ASP A 8 8.88 0.03 -33.24
C ASP A 8 10.13 -0.35 -32.44
N SER A 9 10.97 0.61 -32.07
CA SER A 9 12.16 0.33 -31.22
C SER A 9 11.81 -0.06 -29.79
N TYR A 10 10.57 0.20 -29.34
CA TYR A 10 10.09 -0.14 -28.00
C TYR A 10 9.28 -1.43 -27.95
N ARG A 11 9.13 -2.19 -29.05
CA ARG A 11 8.33 -3.44 -29.05
C ARG A 11 8.90 -4.56 -28.17
N GLU A 12 10.20 -4.53 -27.90
CA GLU A 12 10.91 -5.57 -27.14
C GLU A 12 11.42 -5.08 -25.78
N VAL A 13 11.08 -3.86 -25.37
CA VAL A 13 11.48 -3.35 -24.05
C VAL A 13 10.49 -3.74 -22.95
N SER A 14 10.92 -3.66 -21.70
CA SER A 14 10.03 -3.86 -20.55
C SER A 14 8.93 -2.79 -20.47
N LEU A 15 7.80 -3.14 -19.87
CA LEU A 15 6.70 -2.21 -19.63
C LEU A 15 7.17 -1.05 -18.76
N ARG A 16 8.05 -1.34 -17.79
CA ARG A 16 8.70 -0.32 -16.95
C ARG A 16 9.41 0.73 -17.81
N ASN A 17 10.30 0.31 -18.71
CA ASN A 17 11.09 1.23 -19.53
C ASN A 17 10.20 2.04 -20.48
N LEU A 18 9.20 1.41 -21.07
CA LEU A 18 8.19 2.10 -21.87
C LEU A 18 7.46 3.17 -21.05
N GLY A 19 6.97 2.83 -19.86
CA GLY A 19 6.26 3.75 -18.97
C GLY A 19 7.13 4.94 -18.54
N HIS A 20 8.41 4.71 -18.25
CA HIS A 20 9.37 5.79 -17.97
C HIS A 20 9.53 6.71 -19.17
N TYR A 21 9.86 6.15 -20.33
CA TYR A 21 10.09 6.91 -21.55
C TYR A 21 8.89 7.77 -21.94
N LEU A 22 7.69 7.19 -21.98
CA LEU A 22 6.48 7.93 -22.33
C LEU A 22 6.19 9.05 -21.33
N SER A 23 6.46 8.83 -20.03
CA SER A 23 6.30 9.86 -19.00
C SER A 23 7.28 11.01 -19.18
N GLU A 24 8.52 10.74 -19.57
CA GLU A 24 9.54 11.75 -19.87
C GLU A 24 9.20 12.52 -21.14
N VAL A 25 8.87 11.82 -22.23
CA VAL A 25 8.45 12.48 -23.49
C VAL A 25 7.23 13.35 -23.26
N ARG A 26 6.31 12.95 -22.38
CA ARG A 26 5.11 13.73 -22.05
C ARG A 26 5.44 15.09 -21.44
N THR A 27 6.52 15.23 -20.67
CA THR A 27 6.87 16.55 -20.06
C THR A 27 7.28 17.56 -21.13
N VAL A 28 7.86 17.09 -22.24
CA VAL A 28 8.29 17.92 -23.36
C VAL A 28 7.20 18.04 -24.43
N SER A 29 6.53 16.94 -24.77
CA SER A 29 5.49 16.86 -25.80
C SER A 29 4.42 15.81 -25.46
N PRO A 30 3.31 16.23 -24.82
CA PRO A 30 2.18 15.35 -24.51
C PRO A 30 1.57 14.70 -25.76
N LYS A 31 1.51 15.44 -26.87
CA LYS A 31 0.97 14.95 -28.16
C LYS A 31 1.84 13.82 -28.72
N LEU A 32 3.16 13.96 -28.67
CA LEU A 32 4.08 12.94 -29.16
C LEU A 32 4.00 11.67 -28.30
N SER A 33 4.01 11.82 -26.98
CA SER A 33 3.89 10.67 -26.05
C SER A 33 2.59 9.89 -26.29
N SER A 34 1.47 10.59 -26.46
CA SER A 34 0.18 9.96 -26.80
C SER A 34 0.23 9.27 -28.16
N ALA A 35 0.80 9.92 -29.18
CA ALA A 35 0.92 9.34 -30.52
C ALA A 35 1.81 8.09 -30.57
N ILE A 36 2.86 8.02 -29.74
CA ILE A 36 3.69 6.81 -29.60
C ILE A 36 2.86 5.69 -28.94
N LEU A 37 2.15 6.01 -27.85
CA LEU A 37 1.30 5.04 -27.16
C LEU A 37 0.20 4.48 -28.07
N ASP A 38 -0.46 5.33 -28.85
CA ASP A 38 -1.53 4.93 -29.78
C ASP A 38 -1.04 4.01 -30.92
N ARG A 39 0.27 4.02 -31.20
CA ARG A 39 0.89 3.15 -32.22
C ARG A 39 1.27 1.77 -31.68
N LEU A 40 1.37 1.61 -30.36
CA LEU A 40 1.62 0.32 -29.74
C LEU A 40 0.31 -0.47 -29.70
N ASN A 41 0.27 -1.62 -30.39
CA ASN A 41 -0.90 -2.48 -30.35
C ASN A 41 -1.06 -3.15 -28.98
N SER A 42 -2.29 -3.59 -28.67
CA SER A 42 -2.60 -4.20 -27.37
C SER A 42 -1.82 -5.48 -27.10
N ASP A 43 -1.50 -6.27 -28.14
CA ASP A 43 -0.79 -7.54 -27.99
C ASP A 43 0.65 -7.34 -27.49
N THR A 44 1.36 -6.35 -28.04
CA THR A 44 2.70 -5.98 -27.58
C THR A 44 2.66 -5.54 -26.12
N LEU A 45 1.71 -4.68 -25.76
CA LEU A 45 1.57 -4.20 -24.39
C LEU A 45 1.22 -5.32 -23.39
N VAL A 46 0.37 -6.27 -23.80
CA VAL A 46 0.04 -7.46 -23.00
C VAL A 46 1.26 -8.37 -22.83
N LYS A 47 2.08 -8.58 -23.87
CA LYS A 47 3.33 -9.33 -23.76
C LYS A 47 4.28 -8.68 -22.74
N MET A 48 4.39 -7.35 -22.76
CA MET A 48 5.19 -6.62 -21.78
C MET A 48 4.68 -6.85 -20.35
N VAL A 49 3.38 -6.75 -20.08
CA VAL A 49 2.78 -7.06 -18.76
C VAL A 49 3.13 -8.48 -18.31
N LYS A 50 3.06 -9.47 -19.22
CA LYS A 50 3.38 -10.86 -18.89
C LYS A 50 4.84 -11.05 -18.50
N SER A 51 5.74 -10.28 -19.10
CA SER A 51 7.19 -10.32 -18.82
C SER A 51 7.58 -9.64 -17.50
N GLU A 52 6.74 -8.74 -16.96
CA GLU A 52 7.01 -8.08 -15.69
C GLU A 52 6.97 -9.07 -14.51
N SER A 53 7.99 -8.99 -13.66
CA SER A 53 8.17 -9.91 -12.53
C SER A 53 7.89 -9.29 -11.17
N SER A 54 7.87 -7.96 -11.09
CA SER A 54 7.60 -7.22 -9.85
C SER A 54 6.24 -6.54 -9.88
N LEU A 55 5.47 -6.70 -8.79
CA LEU A 55 4.17 -6.04 -8.65
C LEU A 55 4.31 -4.51 -8.56
N GLY A 56 5.31 -4.04 -7.82
CA GLY A 56 5.55 -2.60 -7.66
C GLY A 56 5.86 -1.94 -9.00
N GLU A 57 6.74 -2.56 -9.80
CA GLU A 57 7.14 -2.04 -11.10
C GLU A 57 6.01 -2.13 -12.13
N LEU A 58 5.28 -3.25 -12.15
CA LEU A 58 4.14 -3.45 -13.03
C LEU A 58 3.10 -2.34 -12.86
N PHE A 59 2.60 -2.12 -11.64
CA PHE A 59 1.57 -1.10 -11.41
C PHE A 59 2.13 0.33 -11.51
N ALA A 60 3.41 0.55 -11.19
CA ALA A 60 4.03 1.86 -11.43
C ALA A 60 4.13 2.19 -12.93
N ALA A 61 4.44 1.21 -13.77
CA ALA A 61 4.47 1.36 -15.22
C ALA A 61 3.07 1.66 -15.79
N ILE A 62 2.06 0.90 -15.35
CA ILE A 62 0.66 1.14 -15.75
C ILE A 62 0.20 2.54 -15.31
N ALA A 63 0.59 3.00 -14.11
CA ALA A 63 0.25 4.35 -13.65
C ALA A 63 0.85 5.45 -14.55
N LYS A 64 2.08 5.26 -15.04
CA LYS A 64 2.71 6.20 -16.00
C LYS A 64 1.99 6.21 -17.33
N ILE A 65 1.67 5.03 -17.86
CA ILE A 65 0.91 4.88 -19.11
C ILE A 65 -0.49 5.51 -18.97
N HIS A 66 -1.17 5.29 -17.85
CA HIS A 66 -2.44 5.94 -17.54
C HIS A 66 -2.33 7.47 -17.54
N GLY A 67 -1.23 8.00 -17.01
CA GLY A 67 -0.93 9.42 -17.09
C GLY A 67 -0.84 9.93 -18.54
N VAL A 68 -0.19 9.17 -19.41
CA VAL A 68 0.00 9.51 -20.83
C VAL A 68 -1.31 9.47 -21.61
N GLU A 69 -2.13 8.44 -21.39
CA GLU A 69 -3.42 8.25 -22.05
C GLU A 69 -4.51 9.28 -21.64
N GLY A 70 -4.21 10.10 -20.63
CA GLY A 70 -5.15 10.85 -19.83
C GLY A 70 -6.35 11.50 -20.54
N ARG A 71 -7.54 11.19 -20.02
CA ARG A 71 -8.70 12.10 -20.03
C ARG A 71 -9.20 12.22 -18.59
N SER A 72 -8.53 13.06 -17.79
CA SER A 72 -8.75 13.24 -16.33
C SER A 72 -8.33 12.07 -15.44
N LYS A 73 -8.00 12.36 -14.17
CA LYS A 73 -7.76 11.35 -13.10
C LYS A 73 -8.94 10.41 -12.85
N ARG A 74 -10.12 10.68 -13.43
CA ARG A 74 -11.37 9.97 -13.15
C ARG A 74 -11.77 8.96 -14.24
N LYS A 75 -11.19 9.04 -15.45
CA LYS A 75 -11.58 8.15 -16.55
C LYS A 75 -10.37 7.37 -17.05
N LEU A 76 -10.44 6.05 -16.95
CA LEU A 76 -9.45 5.15 -17.53
C LEU A 76 -9.59 5.14 -19.05
N GLY A 77 -8.46 5.22 -19.75
CA GLY A 77 -8.44 5.00 -21.19
C GLY A 77 -8.42 3.50 -21.53
N LYS A 78 -8.63 3.19 -22.81
CA LYS A 78 -8.74 1.81 -23.32
C LYS A 78 -7.47 1.00 -23.04
N THR A 79 -6.30 1.60 -23.26
CA THR A 79 -5.00 0.96 -23.03
C THR A 79 -4.79 0.67 -21.55
N THR A 80 -5.08 1.63 -20.67
CA THR A 80 -5.02 1.44 -19.22
C THR A 80 -5.93 0.31 -18.76
N ILE A 81 -7.18 0.25 -19.26
CA ILE A 81 -8.12 -0.83 -18.93
C ILE A 81 -7.57 -2.19 -19.35
N THR A 82 -7.04 -2.32 -20.57
CA THR A 82 -6.43 -3.56 -21.06
C THR A 82 -5.26 -3.99 -20.18
N LEU A 83 -4.36 -3.07 -19.84
CA LEU A 83 -3.22 -3.35 -18.98
C LEU A 83 -3.63 -3.77 -17.56
N LEU A 84 -4.62 -3.10 -16.98
CA LEU A 84 -5.13 -3.44 -15.65
C LEU A 84 -5.77 -4.83 -15.64
N ARG A 85 -6.55 -5.19 -16.66
CA ARG A 85 -7.14 -6.54 -16.78
C ARG A 85 -6.06 -7.61 -16.83
N GLU A 86 -5.00 -7.41 -17.63
CA GLU A 86 -3.91 -8.38 -17.69
C GLU A 86 -3.12 -8.41 -16.37
N ALA A 87 -2.90 -7.26 -15.74
CA ALA A 87 -2.26 -7.19 -14.43
C ALA A 87 -3.08 -7.88 -13.34
N GLU A 88 -4.42 -7.80 -13.38
CA GLU A 88 -5.32 -8.54 -12.48
C GLU A 88 -5.11 -10.05 -12.58
N ASN A 89 -4.92 -10.59 -13.79
CA ASN A 89 -4.64 -12.01 -14.01
C ASN A 89 -3.23 -12.40 -13.52
N ARG A 90 -2.23 -11.52 -13.70
CA ARG A 90 -0.83 -11.77 -13.32
C ARG A 90 -0.57 -11.60 -11.82
N PHE A 91 -1.31 -10.73 -11.16
CA PHE A 91 -1.13 -10.39 -9.75
C PHE A 91 -1.06 -11.62 -8.83
N PRO A 92 -2.04 -12.55 -8.82
CA PRO A 92 -1.99 -13.70 -7.92
C PRO A 92 -0.80 -14.63 -8.22
N VAL A 93 -0.36 -14.72 -9.48
CA VAL A 93 0.80 -15.53 -9.89
C VAL A 93 2.09 -14.93 -9.33
N ILE A 94 2.26 -13.61 -9.38
CA ILE A 94 3.46 -12.95 -8.85
C ILE A 94 3.42 -12.96 -7.31
N ALA A 95 2.27 -12.62 -6.72
CA ALA A 95 2.09 -12.59 -5.27
C ALA A 95 2.36 -13.95 -4.60
N SER A 96 2.03 -15.06 -5.27
CA SER A 96 2.28 -16.41 -4.75
C SER A 96 3.73 -16.87 -4.88
N GLN A 97 4.60 -16.17 -5.61
CA GLN A 97 6.02 -16.51 -5.69
C GLN A 97 6.68 -16.40 -4.31
N LYS A 98 7.53 -17.37 -3.96
CA LYS A 98 8.26 -17.39 -2.68
C LYS A 98 9.08 -16.11 -2.44
N ARG A 99 9.67 -15.57 -3.50
CA ARG A 99 10.49 -14.34 -3.46
C ARG A 99 9.70 -13.05 -3.30
N CYS A 100 8.40 -13.06 -3.64
CA CYS A 100 7.58 -11.86 -3.55
C CYS A 100 7.28 -11.55 -2.08
N ARG A 101 7.76 -10.41 -1.58
CA ARG A 101 7.63 -10.03 -0.17
C ARG A 101 6.27 -9.39 0.12
N PHE A 102 5.88 -9.34 1.38
CA PHE A 102 4.63 -8.67 1.77
C PHE A 102 4.67 -7.18 1.42
N GLU A 103 5.81 -6.52 1.62
CA GLU A 103 6.03 -5.13 1.21
C GLU A 103 5.76 -4.92 -0.28
N GLU A 104 6.19 -5.86 -1.14
CA GLU A 104 6.00 -5.78 -2.58
C GLU A 104 4.52 -5.92 -2.97
N ILE A 105 3.79 -6.86 -2.35
CA ILE A 105 2.34 -7.02 -2.51
C ILE A 105 1.64 -5.72 -2.10
N SER A 106 1.99 -5.17 -0.93
CA SER A 106 1.41 -3.92 -0.44
C SER A 106 1.70 -2.76 -1.40
N ASN A 107 2.93 -2.64 -1.91
CA ASN A 107 3.31 -1.62 -2.88
C ASN A 107 2.51 -1.75 -4.18
N GLY A 108 2.35 -2.96 -4.71
CA GLY A 108 1.52 -3.22 -5.89
C GLY A 108 0.07 -2.81 -5.69
N LEU A 109 -0.54 -3.20 -4.56
CA LEU A 109 -1.92 -2.82 -4.21
C LEU A 109 -2.08 -1.30 -4.05
N ARG A 110 -1.13 -0.63 -3.40
CA ARG A 110 -1.14 0.85 -3.26
C ARG A 110 -1.02 1.54 -4.61
N ALA A 111 -0.16 1.04 -5.50
CA ALA A 111 -0.01 1.57 -6.84
C ALA A 111 -1.29 1.35 -7.66
N ALA A 112 -1.89 0.16 -7.61
CA ALA A 112 -3.19 -0.12 -8.21
C ALA A 112 -4.27 0.85 -7.69
N ASN A 113 -4.32 1.10 -6.38
CA ASN A 113 -5.34 1.96 -5.75
C ASN A 113 -5.26 3.42 -6.22
N ARG A 114 -4.08 3.88 -6.64
CA ARG A 114 -3.88 5.22 -7.21
C ARG A 114 -4.40 5.32 -8.65
N ILE A 115 -4.49 4.20 -9.37
CA ILE A 115 -5.01 4.12 -10.73
C ILE A 115 -6.52 3.89 -10.68
N ASP A 116 -6.95 2.84 -9.99
CA ASP A 116 -8.34 2.44 -9.82
C ASP A 116 -8.53 1.72 -8.47
N ARG A 117 -9.33 2.34 -7.60
CA ARG A 117 -9.64 1.80 -6.26
C ARG A 117 -10.38 0.46 -6.32
N SER A 118 -11.26 0.28 -7.32
CA SER A 118 -12.02 -0.95 -7.51
C SER A 118 -11.11 -2.12 -7.87
N VAL A 119 -10.11 -1.88 -8.72
CA VAL A 119 -9.09 -2.87 -9.11
C VAL A 119 -8.29 -3.28 -7.87
N ALA A 120 -7.78 -2.33 -7.11
CA ALA A 120 -7.00 -2.63 -5.90
C ALA A 120 -7.80 -3.47 -4.89
N LYS A 121 -9.09 -3.15 -4.71
CA LYS A 121 -9.97 -3.92 -3.84
C LYS A 121 -10.22 -5.34 -4.36
N ARG A 122 -10.43 -5.52 -5.68
CA ARG A 122 -10.55 -6.85 -6.31
C ARG A 122 -9.27 -7.67 -6.23
N LEU A 123 -8.11 -7.03 -6.29
CA LEU A 123 -6.82 -7.69 -6.12
C LEU A 123 -6.56 -8.12 -4.67
N PHE A 124 -7.00 -7.30 -3.71
CA PHE A 124 -6.75 -7.55 -2.29
C PHE A 124 -7.66 -8.65 -1.72
N ARG A 125 -8.95 -8.63 -2.05
CA ARG A 125 -9.96 -9.58 -1.51
C ARG A 125 -9.63 -11.07 -1.62
N PRO A 126 -9.10 -11.57 -2.75
CA PRO A 126 -8.74 -12.99 -2.90
C PRO A 126 -7.45 -13.40 -2.18
N LEU A 127 -6.71 -12.45 -1.59
CA LEU A 127 -5.54 -12.76 -0.78
C LEU A 127 -5.99 -13.23 0.60
N THR A 128 -6.16 -14.54 0.74
CA THR A 128 -6.46 -15.16 2.03
C THR A 128 -5.31 -14.96 3.03
N PHE A 129 -5.62 -14.92 4.32
CA PHE A 129 -4.61 -14.89 5.37
C PHE A 129 -3.57 -16.01 5.19
N SER A 130 -4.00 -17.24 4.91
CA SER A 130 -3.10 -18.38 4.68
C SER A 130 -2.05 -18.13 3.59
N ARG A 131 -2.37 -17.33 2.56
CA ARG A 131 -1.43 -16.96 1.48
C ARG A 131 -0.46 -15.86 1.88
N LEU A 132 -0.85 -14.99 2.82
CA LEU A 132 -0.05 -13.84 3.26
C LEU A 132 0.71 -14.11 4.55
N GLU A 133 0.28 -15.07 5.37
CA GLU A 133 0.78 -15.33 6.72
C GLU A 133 2.30 -15.57 6.74
N ALA A 134 2.80 -16.47 5.89
CA ALA A 134 4.23 -16.76 5.81
C ALA A 134 5.05 -15.50 5.43
N LYS A 135 4.51 -14.68 4.53
CA LYS A 135 5.17 -13.45 4.06
C LYS A 135 5.16 -12.39 5.16
N LEU A 136 4.02 -12.19 5.82
CA LEU A 136 3.85 -11.29 6.97
C LEU A 136 4.83 -11.64 8.10
N ARG A 137 4.91 -12.92 8.46
CA ARG A 137 5.78 -13.39 9.55
C ARG A 137 7.28 -13.30 9.23
N SER A 138 7.65 -13.34 7.96
CA SER A 138 9.04 -13.21 7.49
C SER A 138 9.50 -11.76 7.34
N GLU A 139 8.57 -10.80 7.31
CA GLU A 139 8.86 -9.39 7.08
C GLU A 139 9.21 -8.66 8.40
N GLN A 140 9.91 -7.54 8.28
CA GLN A 140 10.17 -6.66 9.43
C GLN A 140 8.86 -6.10 9.98
N ILE A 141 8.68 -6.16 11.30
CA ILE A 141 7.40 -5.85 11.94
C ILE A 141 6.91 -4.43 11.65
N GLU A 142 7.81 -3.44 11.64
CA GLU A 142 7.48 -2.06 11.28
C GLU A 142 6.93 -1.94 9.85
N LYS A 143 7.49 -2.69 8.90
CA LYS A 143 7.08 -2.69 7.51
C LYS A 143 5.71 -3.31 7.36
N VAL A 144 5.45 -4.40 8.10
CA VAL A 144 4.13 -5.01 8.18
C VAL A 144 3.10 -4.02 8.68
N LEU A 145 3.37 -3.31 9.78
CA LEU A 145 2.42 -2.38 10.37
C LEU A 145 2.15 -1.16 9.48
N VAL A 146 3.18 -0.59 8.87
CA VAL A 146 3.04 0.51 7.90
C VAL A 146 2.27 0.05 6.65
N ALA A 147 2.55 -1.16 6.17
CA ALA A 147 1.86 -1.75 5.04
C ALA A 147 0.37 -1.99 5.35
N LEU A 148 0.01 -2.58 6.49
CA LEU A 148 -1.37 -2.81 6.91
C LEU A 148 -2.14 -1.50 7.08
N SER A 149 -1.52 -0.47 7.66
CA SER A 149 -2.08 0.89 7.74
C SER A 149 -2.37 1.49 6.36
N SER A 150 -1.51 1.22 5.39
CA SER A 150 -1.74 1.67 4.01
C SER A 150 -2.83 0.85 3.31
N LEU A 151 -2.90 -0.45 3.58
CA LEU A 151 -3.87 -1.37 2.98
C LEU A 151 -5.29 -1.17 3.55
N SER A 152 -5.44 -0.65 4.77
CA SER A 152 -6.75 -0.34 5.35
C SER A 152 -7.51 0.75 4.57
N LYS A 153 -6.78 1.56 3.79
CA LYS A 153 -7.35 2.55 2.84
C LYS A 153 -7.92 1.90 1.58
N ILE A 154 -7.64 0.62 1.34
CA ILE A 154 -8.14 -0.18 0.21
C ILE A 154 -9.29 -1.07 0.69
N ASP A 155 -9.02 -1.88 1.72
CA ASP A 155 -10.03 -2.72 2.37
C ASP A 155 -9.70 -2.81 3.87
N ARG A 156 -10.51 -2.11 4.68
CA ARG A 156 -10.31 -1.99 6.13
C ARG A 156 -10.52 -3.34 6.81
N ASP A 157 -11.54 -4.09 6.40
CA ASP A 157 -11.95 -5.34 7.05
C ASP A 157 -10.86 -6.39 6.89
N ILE A 158 -10.32 -6.56 5.68
CA ILE A 158 -9.20 -7.48 5.43
C ILE A 158 -7.97 -7.05 6.22
N SER A 159 -7.66 -5.75 6.24
CA SER A 159 -6.47 -5.27 6.96
C SER A 159 -6.61 -5.47 8.47
N PHE A 160 -7.82 -5.34 9.00
CA PHE A 160 -8.17 -5.64 10.38
C PHE A 160 -8.02 -7.15 10.68
N ASP A 161 -8.59 -8.02 9.85
CA ASP A 161 -8.48 -9.47 10.01
C ASP A 161 -7.03 -9.96 9.93
N LEU A 162 -6.22 -9.38 9.03
CA LEU A 162 -4.79 -9.68 8.97
C LEU A 162 -4.10 -9.26 10.26
N LEU A 163 -4.44 -8.08 10.80
CA LEU A 163 -3.86 -7.54 12.02
C LEU A 163 -4.19 -8.40 13.25
N ASP A 164 -5.46 -8.78 13.41
CA ASP A 164 -5.94 -9.63 14.51
C ASP A 164 -5.23 -10.99 14.54
N ARG A 165 -4.97 -11.57 13.36
CA ARG A 165 -4.31 -12.87 13.24
C ARG A 165 -2.78 -12.84 13.40
N ILE A 166 -2.13 -11.70 13.19
CA ILE A 166 -0.67 -11.61 13.34
C ILE A 166 -0.24 -11.13 14.72
N ILE A 167 -1.10 -10.47 15.51
CA ILE A 167 -0.76 -10.00 16.85
C ILE A 167 -0.84 -11.20 17.82
N ASP A 168 0.21 -12.01 17.77
CA ASP A 168 0.48 -13.13 18.68
C ASP A 168 1.71 -12.84 19.55
N GLU A 169 2.04 -13.74 20.47
CA GLU A 169 3.19 -13.59 21.37
C GLU A 169 4.52 -13.40 20.62
N ARG A 170 4.69 -14.04 19.45
CA ARG A 170 5.90 -13.91 18.64
C ARG A 170 6.00 -12.53 18.00
N PHE A 171 4.87 -12.00 17.55
CA PHE A 171 4.78 -10.63 17.05
C PHE A 171 5.09 -9.62 18.14
N ILE A 172 4.51 -9.78 19.34
CA ILE A 172 4.83 -8.91 20.48
C ILE A 172 6.32 -8.98 20.85
N ALA A 173 6.92 -10.17 20.89
CA ALA A 173 8.36 -10.32 21.16
C ALA A 173 9.23 -9.56 20.13
N LYS A 174 8.87 -9.63 18.84
CA LYS A 174 9.53 -8.84 17.78
C LYS A 174 9.33 -7.35 17.96
N ALA A 175 8.14 -6.92 18.38
CA ALA A 175 7.85 -5.51 18.61
C ALA A 175 8.65 -4.95 19.80
N LYS A 176 8.84 -5.73 20.87
CA LYS A 176 9.69 -5.38 22.02
C LYS A 176 11.15 -5.13 21.63
N SER A 177 11.63 -5.79 20.57
CA SER A 177 13.01 -5.63 20.09
C SER A 177 13.25 -4.37 19.25
N LEU A 178 12.20 -3.62 18.91
CA LEU A 178 12.34 -2.37 18.17
C LEU A 178 12.83 -1.22 19.06
N ALA A 179 13.59 -0.30 18.46
CA ALA A 179 13.88 0.98 19.10
C ALA A 179 12.57 1.74 19.44
N PRO A 180 12.48 2.43 20.59
CA PRO A 180 11.23 3.04 21.07
C PRO A 180 10.54 3.97 20.07
N ASP A 181 11.31 4.77 19.35
CA ASP A 181 10.90 5.71 18.31
C ASP A 181 10.32 5.00 17.07
N ARG A 182 10.95 3.90 16.63
CA ARG A 182 10.42 3.07 15.54
C ARG A 182 9.14 2.35 15.95
N LEU A 183 9.10 1.85 17.18
CA LEU A 183 7.91 1.22 17.75
C LEU A 183 6.74 2.20 17.86
N ALA A 184 6.99 3.43 18.32
CA ALA A 184 5.97 4.47 18.44
C ALA A 184 5.38 4.84 17.08
N SER A 185 6.23 4.96 16.05
CA SER A 185 5.80 5.19 14.66
C SER A 185 4.96 4.02 14.12
N ALA A 186 5.37 2.79 14.40
CA ALA A 186 4.66 1.60 13.97
C ALA A 186 3.28 1.46 14.65
N ILE A 187 3.19 1.71 15.96
CA ILE A 187 1.91 1.70 16.70
C ILE A 187 0.97 2.81 16.21
N ASN A 188 1.50 4.01 15.93
CA ASN A 188 0.71 5.07 15.30
C ASN A 188 0.12 4.65 13.95
N SER A 189 0.86 3.85 13.18
CA SER A 189 0.36 3.30 11.91
C SER A 189 -0.78 2.29 12.16
N VAL A 190 -0.65 1.44 13.17
CA VAL A 190 -1.68 0.47 13.60
C VAL A 190 -2.96 1.15 14.06
N ALA A 191 -2.84 2.23 14.83
CA ALA A 191 -3.99 2.97 15.35
C ALA A 191 -4.90 3.52 14.23
N GLN A 192 -4.38 3.72 13.02
CA GLN A 192 -5.19 4.10 11.84
C GLN A 192 -6.07 2.95 11.31
N VAL A 193 -5.73 1.69 11.64
CA VAL A 193 -6.52 0.50 11.33
C VAL A 193 -7.48 0.20 12.48
N SER A 194 -6.91 0.06 13.69
CA SER A 194 -7.60 -0.27 14.93
C SER A 194 -6.85 0.29 16.14
N SER A 195 -7.53 1.16 16.89
CA SER A 195 -7.06 1.65 18.20
C SER A 195 -6.82 0.50 19.17
N ASP A 196 -7.71 -0.48 19.20
CA ASP A 196 -7.70 -1.53 20.22
C ASP A 196 -6.48 -2.44 20.04
N HIS A 197 -6.14 -2.78 18.80
CA HIS A 197 -4.91 -3.50 18.50
C HIS A 197 -3.65 -2.68 18.84
N ALA A 198 -3.66 -1.38 18.60
CA ALA A 198 -2.57 -0.51 19.02
C ALA A 198 -2.40 -0.54 20.54
N HIS A 199 -3.48 -0.45 21.32
CA HIS A 199 -3.45 -0.56 22.78
C HIS A 199 -2.98 -1.93 23.25
N LYS A 200 -3.46 -3.04 22.66
CA LYS A 200 -2.99 -4.39 22.96
C LYS A 200 -1.46 -4.51 22.79
N ILE A 201 -0.91 -3.95 21.71
CA ILE A 201 0.54 -3.96 21.47
C ILE A 201 1.26 -3.12 22.54
N VAL A 202 0.76 -1.92 22.86
CA VAL A 202 1.34 -1.03 23.88
C VAL A 202 1.37 -1.71 25.25
N GLU A 203 0.24 -2.28 25.68
CA GLU A 203 0.09 -2.97 26.96
C GLU A 203 1.01 -4.20 27.05
N ALA A 204 1.15 -4.95 25.96
CA ALA A 204 1.97 -6.16 25.96
C ALA A 204 3.49 -5.88 25.93
N ILE A 205 3.92 -4.70 25.46
CA ILE A 205 5.34 -4.37 25.32
C ILE A 205 5.98 -3.90 26.64
N ASP A 206 5.17 -3.31 27.54
CA ASP A 206 5.55 -2.75 28.86
C ASP A 206 7.03 -2.39 29.08
N PRO A 207 7.43 -1.18 28.67
CA PRO A 207 8.44 -0.44 29.38
C PRO A 207 7.95 0.99 29.67
N GLU A 208 7.93 1.38 30.95
CA GLU A 208 7.75 2.76 31.47
C GLU A 208 8.24 3.89 30.53
N PRO A 209 9.45 3.83 29.92
CA PRO A 209 9.92 4.83 28.95
C PRO A 209 9.09 4.98 27.67
N PHE A 210 8.51 3.89 27.16
CA PHE A 210 7.68 3.91 25.96
C PHE A 210 6.30 4.52 26.24
N ARG A 211 5.73 4.21 27.41
CA ARG A 211 4.44 4.76 27.86
C ARG A 211 4.48 6.30 27.92
N LYS A 212 5.57 6.87 28.43
CA LYS A 212 5.81 8.33 28.46
C LYS A 212 5.90 8.95 27.06
N SER A 213 6.66 8.33 26.15
CA SER A 213 6.78 8.80 24.75
C SER A 213 5.46 8.74 23.97
N PHE A 214 4.67 7.67 24.17
CA PHE A 214 3.38 7.50 23.50
C PHE A 214 2.33 8.51 24.00
N ILE A 215 2.23 8.70 25.32
CA ILE A 215 1.31 9.70 25.93
C ILE A 215 1.67 11.12 25.48
N ALA A 216 2.96 11.47 25.40
CA ALA A 216 3.41 12.78 24.92
C ALA A 216 3.02 13.04 23.45
N MET A 217 3.07 12.02 22.60
CA MET A 217 2.64 12.13 21.20
C MET A 217 1.11 12.26 21.04
N ASP A 218 0.34 11.55 21.88
CA ASP A 218 -1.13 11.61 21.85
C ASP A 218 -1.68 12.94 22.42
N THR A 219 -1.05 13.45 23.50
CA THR A 219 -1.38 14.77 24.06
C THR A 219 -1.01 15.92 23.13
N GLY A 220 0.12 15.84 22.41
CA GLY A 220 0.48 16.81 21.37
C GLY A 220 -0.55 16.89 20.22
N ARG A 221 -1.19 15.77 19.86
CA ARG A 221 -2.28 15.77 18.86
C ARG A 221 -3.56 16.41 19.36
N LYS A 222 -3.93 16.21 20.64
CA LYS A 222 -5.10 16.87 21.24
C LYS A 222 -4.92 18.39 21.34
N GLN A 223 -3.69 18.88 21.47
CA GLN A 223 -3.41 20.32 21.49
C GLN A 223 -3.39 20.96 20.09
N ILE A 224 -3.06 20.20 19.03
CA ILE A 224 -3.03 20.72 17.64
C ILE A 224 -4.39 20.55 16.94
N GLY A 225 -5.23 19.61 17.40
CA GLY A 225 -6.62 19.43 16.96
C GLY A 225 -7.62 20.19 17.82
N GLY A 226 -7.67 21.52 17.66
CA GLY A 226 -8.65 22.37 18.32
C GLY A 226 -10.11 21.99 18.00
N VAL A 227 -10.84 21.67 19.07
CA VAL A 227 -12.29 21.79 19.28
C VAL A 227 -13.22 20.97 18.37
N LEU A 228 -13.69 19.83 18.90
CA LEU A 228 -15.08 19.42 18.71
C LEU A 228 -15.78 19.50 20.09
N PRO A 229 -16.91 20.20 20.22
CA PRO A 229 -17.58 20.39 21.49
C PRO A 229 -18.40 19.13 21.84
N GLY A 230 -18.32 18.70 23.10
CA GLY A 230 -19.29 17.80 23.70
C GLY A 230 -18.98 16.30 23.61
N SER A 231 -17.95 15.85 24.34
CA SER A 231 -17.99 14.53 24.96
C SER A 231 -17.08 14.51 26.18
N SER A 232 -17.67 14.75 27.35
CA SER A 232 -17.08 14.44 28.65
C SER A 232 -16.86 12.93 28.74
N LEU A 233 -15.65 12.47 28.42
CA LEU A 233 -15.16 11.17 28.84
C LEU A 233 -14.17 11.41 29.98
N THR A 234 -14.70 11.35 31.20
CA THR A 234 -13.93 11.13 32.42
C THR A 234 -13.07 9.88 32.23
N PRO A 235 -11.74 9.93 32.41
CA PRO A 235 -10.91 8.74 32.39
C PRO A 235 -11.35 7.80 33.52
N ALA A 236 -11.60 6.52 33.20
CA ALA A 236 -12.02 5.46 34.13
C ALA A 236 -10.99 5.09 35.22
N TRP A 237 -10.04 5.99 35.52
CA TRP A 237 -8.92 5.78 36.45
C TRP A 237 -9.13 6.56 37.77
N GLN A 238 -10.30 7.17 37.95
CA GLN A 238 -10.60 8.05 39.10
C GLN A 238 -11.65 7.50 40.08
N LEU A 239 -12.02 6.20 40.04
CA LEU A 239 -12.98 5.60 40.98
C LEU A 239 -12.41 4.43 41.81
N ARG A 240 -11.15 4.55 42.25
CA ARG A 240 -10.62 3.72 43.35
C ARG A 240 -9.72 4.53 44.28
N ALA A 241 -10.32 5.48 44.98
CA ALA A 241 -9.88 5.97 46.28
C ALA A 241 -11.07 6.69 46.91
N CYS A 242 -11.27 6.51 48.21
CA CYS A 242 -12.43 6.93 49.01
C CYS A 242 -13.64 5.97 48.90
N PHE A 243 -13.61 4.91 49.70
CA PHE A 243 -14.42 4.83 50.93
C PHE A 243 -13.84 3.71 51.79
N SER A 244 -13.34 4.09 52.96
CA SER A 244 -13.29 3.23 54.14
C SER A 244 -14.69 3.03 54.70
#